data_AF-A0A4Q2UYK8-F1
#
_entry.id   AF-A0A4Q2UYK8-F1
#
_cell.length_a   1.000
_cell.length_b   1.000
_cell.length_c   1.000
_cell.angle_alpha   90.00
_cell.angle_beta   90.00
_cell.angle_gamma   90.00
#
_symmetry.space_group_name_H-M   'P 1'
#
loop_
_entity.id
_entity.type
_entity.pdbx_description
1 polymer ?
#
loop_
_entity_poly.entity_id
_entity_poly.type
_entity_poly.pdbx_seq_one_letter_code
_entity_poly.pdbx_strand_id
1 'polypeptide(L)'
;FEGWGATTSLQKLHNLAVWLRNSSIHHDRWIEAVGITLGIDNDTRWSSWYHLIKRTTRKEREIKDFIDKHPECDNFRLNGVEWDTLKRTERFLSVFASGTLWVEGSEASLSQSLTLMDAILTFFEDQKVLYKSGPEKDLRMVHSIEMGWFILDKYYALVDSTPVYAAAMLLDPSKRKHYLLQNWPEEWHQKTIDAAYSIWQKQYAHLPHESLPAAAADIDTSHPSSKKRIENELDRLKRRLRVQPTSQEDEDTFTAFIEDKTIDLDALKITPLQWWLVPEQRRRYPRLHRMAINILSIAPSSAEPEQQFSGARRTQSWDRLRLSPENLQRLECMGNWFARKLISSEEQLAMMVEAVEMDDEMNIDFDEEGWDV
;
A
#
# COMPACT_ATOMS: atom_id res chain seq x y z
N PHE A 1 -30.88 -10.12 4.57
CA PHE A 1 -29.59 -10.05 5.30
C PHE A 1 -29.82 -9.19 6.52
N GLU A 2 -29.87 -9.76 7.72
CA GLU A 2 -30.08 -9.00 8.97
C GLU A 2 -28.76 -8.48 9.60
N GLY A 3 -27.64 -8.58 8.87
CA GLY A 3 -26.34 -8.04 9.28
C GLY A 3 -25.76 -8.71 10.54
N TRP A 4 -24.82 -8.02 11.20
CA TRP A 4 -24.20 -8.48 12.45
C TRP A 4 -25.21 -8.52 13.62
N GLY A 5 -26.30 -7.74 13.53
CA GLY A 5 -27.36 -7.68 14.55
C GLY A 5 -28.11 -9.00 14.76
N ALA A 6 -28.06 -9.92 13.78
CA ALA A 6 -28.61 -11.27 13.93
C ALA A 6 -27.71 -12.23 14.73
N THR A 7 -26.45 -11.84 14.99
CA THR A 7 -25.50 -12.66 15.76
C THR A 7 -25.46 -12.18 17.21
N THR A 8 -26.07 -12.95 18.12
CA THR A 8 -26.22 -12.58 19.53
C THR A 8 -24.88 -12.22 20.21
N SER A 9 -23.79 -12.93 19.89
CA SER A 9 -22.46 -12.63 20.45
C SER A 9 -21.92 -11.27 20.01
N LEU A 10 -22.07 -10.92 18.73
CA LEU A 10 -21.67 -9.60 18.21
C LEU A 10 -22.57 -8.50 18.76
N GLN A 11 -23.88 -8.75 18.87
CA GLN A 11 -24.83 -7.78 19.43
C GLN A 11 -24.54 -7.46 20.90
N LYS A 12 -24.29 -8.48 21.74
CA LYS A 12 -23.89 -8.28 23.14
C LYS A 12 -22.59 -7.49 23.25
N LEU A 13 -21.61 -7.81 22.40
CA LEU A 13 -20.32 -7.11 22.39
C LEU A 13 -20.46 -5.64 21.96
N HIS A 14 -21.24 -5.36 20.92
CA HIS A 14 -21.56 -3.99 20.51
C HIS A 14 -22.25 -3.22 21.64
N ASN A 15 -23.27 -3.81 22.26
CA ASN A 15 -24.00 -3.15 23.33
C ASN A 15 -23.12 -2.85 24.55
N LEU A 16 -22.19 -3.75 24.90
CA LEU A 16 -21.18 -3.48 25.92
C LEU A 16 -20.29 -2.28 25.53
N ALA A 17 -19.79 -2.26 24.29
CA ALA A 17 -18.97 -1.15 23.79
C ALA A 17 -19.72 0.20 23.81
N VAL A 18 -21.00 0.20 23.41
CA VAL A 18 -21.87 1.38 23.47
C VAL A 18 -22.11 1.82 24.92
N TRP A 19 -22.40 0.88 25.81
CA TRP A 19 -22.62 1.16 27.24
C TRP A 19 -21.40 1.82 27.89
N LEU A 20 -20.20 1.30 27.59
CA LEU A 20 -18.93 1.89 28.06
C LEU A 20 -18.66 3.27 27.46
N ARG A 21 -19.08 3.52 26.22
CA ARG A 21 -18.86 4.80 25.53
C ARG A 21 -19.80 5.91 26.03
N ASN A 22 -21.03 5.55 26.40
CA ASN A 22 -22.06 6.52 26.76
C ASN A 22 -21.89 7.15 28.15
N SER A 23 -20.94 6.68 28.96
CA SER A 23 -20.71 7.16 30.32
C SER A 23 -19.22 7.14 30.65
N SER A 24 -18.66 8.31 30.99
CA SER A 24 -17.28 8.41 31.45
C SER A 24 -17.04 7.58 32.72
N ILE A 25 -18.03 7.50 33.61
CA ILE A 25 -17.93 6.69 34.84
C ILE A 25 -17.80 5.20 34.51
N HIS A 26 -18.58 4.70 33.55
CA HIS A 26 -18.47 3.30 33.13
C HIS A 26 -17.13 3.04 32.44
N HIS A 27 -16.68 3.98 31.62
CA HIS A 27 -15.38 3.93 30.97
C HIS A 27 -14.23 3.86 31.98
N ASP A 28 -14.19 4.76 32.96
CA ASP A 28 -13.11 4.85 33.93
C ASP A 28 -13.02 3.58 34.79
N ARG A 29 -14.18 3.07 35.28
CA ARG A 29 -14.25 1.80 36.00
C ARG A 29 -13.77 0.62 35.17
N TRP A 30 -14.11 0.59 33.89
CA TRP A 30 -13.64 -0.43 32.96
C TRP A 30 -12.13 -0.36 32.75
N ILE A 31 -11.57 0.84 32.57
CA ILE A 31 -10.13 1.03 32.42
C ILE A 31 -9.40 0.54 33.68
N GLU A 32 -9.90 0.87 34.86
CA GLU A 32 -9.33 0.41 36.13
C GLU A 32 -9.35 -1.13 36.27
N ALA A 33 -10.46 -1.77 35.90
CA ALA A 33 -10.63 -3.21 36.07
C ALA A 33 -9.99 -4.07 34.97
N VAL A 34 -10.11 -3.65 33.70
CA VAL A 34 -9.71 -4.45 32.52
C VAL A 34 -8.38 -3.98 31.94
N GLY A 35 -8.02 -2.70 32.16
CA GLY A 35 -6.74 -2.13 31.76
C GLY A 35 -6.60 -1.80 30.27
N ILE A 36 -7.70 -1.78 29.51
CA ILE A 36 -7.70 -1.41 28.08
C ILE A 36 -8.95 -0.63 27.70
N THR A 37 -8.85 0.27 26.73
CA THR A 37 -10.04 0.80 26.06
C THR A 37 -10.60 -0.26 25.10
N LEU A 38 -11.85 -0.66 25.31
CA LEU A 38 -12.51 -1.67 24.46
C LEU A 38 -12.72 -1.19 23.03
N GLY A 39 -12.92 0.13 22.84
CA GLY A 39 -13.28 0.72 21.54
C GLY A 39 -14.71 0.40 21.13
N ILE A 40 -15.07 0.77 19.90
CA ILE A 40 -16.38 0.51 19.31
C ILE A 40 -16.20 0.08 17.86
N ASP A 41 -17.06 -0.81 17.39
CA ASP A 41 -17.20 -1.12 15.98
C ASP A 41 -17.75 0.10 15.21
N ASN A 42 -17.46 0.16 13.92
CA ASN A 42 -17.82 1.26 13.05
C ASN A 42 -18.03 0.73 11.64
N ASP A 43 -19.20 1.00 11.06
CA ASP A 43 -19.55 0.59 9.71
C ASP A 43 -18.62 1.16 8.63
N THR A 44 -17.97 2.30 8.89
CA THR A 44 -17.02 2.95 7.95
C THR A 44 -15.59 2.44 8.06
N ARG A 45 -15.24 1.70 9.13
CA ARG A 45 -13.88 1.18 9.33
C ARG A 45 -13.91 -0.34 9.34
N TRP A 46 -13.71 -0.93 8.18
CA TRP A 46 -13.70 -2.37 7.91
C TRP A 46 -12.97 -3.26 8.93
N SER A 47 -11.90 -2.80 9.59
CA SER A 47 -11.16 -3.56 10.62
C SER A 47 -11.65 -3.37 12.06
N SER A 48 -12.65 -2.51 12.31
CA SER A 48 -13.08 -2.15 13.67
C SER A 48 -13.61 -3.35 14.45
N TRP A 49 -14.38 -4.22 13.79
CA TRP A 49 -14.93 -5.43 14.39
C TRP A 49 -13.82 -6.39 14.80
N TYR A 50 -12.83 -6.61 13.92
CA TYR A 50 -11.67 -7.43 14.25
C TYR A 50 -10.94 -6.89 15.49
N HIS A 51 -10.65 -5.59 15.54
CA HIS A 51 -9.95 -4.99 16.68
C HIS A 51 -10.77 -5.01 17.98
N LEU A 52 -12.09 -4.85 17.88
CA LEU A 52 -12.99 -4.98 19.03
C LEU A 52 -12.95 -6.42 19.56
N ILE A 53 -13.22 -7.41 18.70
CA ILE A 53 -13.23 -8.82 19.06
C ILE A 53 -11.87 -9.27 19.64
N LYS A 54 -10.76 -8.93 18.97
CA LYS A 54 -9.40 -9.25 19.42
C LYS A 54 -9.07 -8.72 20.81
N ARG A 55 -9.55 -7.51 21.14
CA ARG A 55 -9.39 -6.94 22.48
C ARG A 55 -10.23 -7.70 23.51
N THR A 56 -11.47 -8.02 23.15
CA THR A 56 -12.39 -8.79 24.00
C THR A 56 -11.85 -10.17 24.31
N THR A 57 -11.42 -10.93 23.31
CA THR A 57 -10.88 -12.30 23.48
C THR A 57 -9.58 -12.30 24.29
N ARG A 58 -8.71 -11.32 24.09
CA ARG A 58 -7.47 -11.16 24.87
C ARG A 58 -7.71 -10.90 26.37
N LYS A 59 -8.84 -10.28 26.72
CA LYS A 59 -9.20 -9.89 28.08
C LYS A 59 -10.36 -10.71 28.65
N GLU A 60 -10.60 -11.90 28.12
CA GLU A 60 -11.76 -12.73 28.46
C GLU A 60 -11.96 -12.89 29.97
N ARG A 61 -10.89 -13.16 30.73
CA ARG A 61 -10.97 -13.35 32.18
C ARG A 61 -11.35 -12.05 32.88
N GLU A 62 -10.63 -10.97 32.60
CA GLU A 62 -10.86 -9.66 33.22
C GLU A 62 -12.27 -9.13 32.92
N ILE A 63 -12.79 -9.40 31.71
CA ILE A 63 -14.15 -9.02 31.32
C ILE A 63 -15.19 -9.84 32.07
N LYS A 64 -15.00 -11.16 32.24
CA LYS A 64 -15.89 -11.99 33.05
C LYS A 64 -15.93 -11.49 34.50
N ASP A 65 -14.76 -11.25 35.09
CA ASP A 65 -14.63 -10.72 36.46
C ASP A 65 -15.29 -9.33 36.61
N PHE A 66 -15.19 -8.48 35.58
CA PHE A 66 -15.84 -7.17 35.57
C PHE A 66 -17.36 -7.30 35.56
N ILE A 67 -17.92 -8.14 34.67
CA ILE A 67 -19.38 -8.36 34.56
C ILE A 67 -19.90 -9.00 35.85
N ASP A 68 -19.18 -9.94 36.46
CA ASP A 68 -19.56 -10.58 37.73
C ASP A 68 -19.68 -9.56 38.89
N LYS A 69 -18.91 -8.48 38.86
CA LYS A 69 -18.95 -7.41 39.86
C LYS A 69 -19.98 -6.32 39.57
N HIS A 70 -20.55 -6.28 38.36
CA HIS A 70 -21.47 -5.24 37.89
C HIS A 70 -22.75 -5.88 37.32
N PRO A 71 -23.75 -6.18 38.16
CA PRO A 71 -25.00 -6.83 37.73
C PRO A 71 -25.74 -6.08 36.62
N GLU A 72 -25.57 -4.76 36.52
CA GLU A 72 -26.12 -3.96 35.43
C GLU A 72 -25.59 -4.37 34.04
N CYS A 73 -24.45 -5.07 33.98
CA CYS A 73 -23.84 -5.59 32.76
C CYS A 73 -24.27 -7.02 32.39
N ASP A 74 -25.15 -7.68 33.17
CA ASP A 74 -25.51 -9.08 32.93
C ASP A 74 -26.15 -9.33 31.56
N ASN A 75 -26.84 -8.34 31.00
CA ASN A 75 -27.40 -8.41 29.64
C ASN A 75 -26.32 -8.55 28.54
N PHE A 76 -25.07 -8.19 28.84
CA PHE A 76 -23.93 -8.29 27.92
C PHE A 76 -23.11 -9.57 28.12
N ARG A 77 -23.48 -10.41 29.10
CA ARG A 77 -22.75 -11.63 29.45
C ARG A 77 -22.70 -12.60 28.27
N LEU A 78 -21.48 -12.92 27.85
CA LEU A 78 -21.19 -13.92 26.85
C LEU A 78 -21.05 -15.30 27.50
N ASN A 79 -21.80 -16.28 27.01
CA ASN A 79 -21.65 -17.68 27.41
C ASN A 79 -20.45 -18.35 26.69
N GLY A 80 -20.10 -19.58 27.07
CA GLY A 80 -18.94 -20.28 26.50
C GLY A 80 -18.99 -20.41 24.98
N VAL A 81 -20.15 -20.75 24.41
CA VAL A 81 -20.36 -20.89 22.95
C VAL A 81 -20.20 -19.55 22.24
N GLU A 82 -20.69 -18.46 22.84
CA GLU A 82 -20.53 -17.11 22.31
C GLU A 82 -19.07 -16.65 22.31
N TRP A 83 -18.31 -16.96 23.38
CA TRP A 83 -16.87 -16.73 23.42
C TRP A 83 -16.11 -17.51 22.35
N ASP A 84 -16.45 -18.78 22.16
CA ASP A 84 -15.81 -19.62 21.13
C ASP A 84 -16.14 -19.11 19.71
N THR A 85 -17.36 -18.63 19.50
CA THR A 85 -17.77 -17.96 18.26
C THR A 85 -16.90 -16.73 18.01
N LEU A 86 -16.71 -15.86 19.00
CA LEU A 86 -15.85 -14.67 18.88
C LEU A 86 -14.38 -15.04 18.56
N LYS A 87 -13.83 -16.08 19.19
CA LYS A 87 -12.46 -16.55 18.92
C LYS A 87 -12.30 -17.08 17.49
N ARG A 88 -13.29 -17.83 16.99
CA ARG A 88 -13.31 -18.30 15.59
C ARG A 88 -13.41 -17.13 14.61
N THR A 89 -14.29 -16.17 14.88
CA THR A 89 -14.42 -14.95 14.07
C THR A 89 -13.13 -14.13 14.09
N GLU A 90 -12.49 -13.94 15.25
CA GLU A 90 -11.20 -13.25 15.36
C GLU A 90 -10.13 -13.91 14.49
N ARG A 91 -9.98 -15.23 14.61
CA ARG A 91 -9.01 -16.01 13.85
C ARG A 91 -9.26 -15.87 12.35
N PHE A 92 -10.52 -15.94 11.92
CA PHE A 92 -10.89 -15.78 10.52
C PHE A 92 -10.57 -14.38 9.99
N LEU A 93 -10.95 -13.33 10.73
CA LEU A 93 -10.72 -11.94 10.34
C LEU A 93 -9.24 -11.52 10.42
N SER A 94 -8.39 -12.28 11.12
CA SER A 94 -6.96 -11.96 11.26
C SER A 94 -6.21 -11.90 9.93
N VAL A 95 -6.59 -12.72 8.94
CA VAL A 95 -6.00 -12.73 7.60
C VAL A 95 -6.32 -11.43 6.87
N PHE A 96 -7.55 -10.94 6.99
CA PHE A 96 -7.93 -9.64 6.43
C PHE A 96 -7.15 -8.51 7.06
N ALA A 97 -7.06 -8.46 8.39
CA ALA A 97 -6.32 -7.41 9.07
C ALA A 97 -4.82 -7.41 8.72
N SER A 98 -4.22 -8.59 8.52
CA SER A 98 -2.82 -8.71 8.09
C SER A 98 -2.66 -8.34 6.61
N GLY A 99 -3.59 -8.77 5.76
CA GLY A 99 -3.63 -8.42 4.34
C GLY A 99 -3.82 -6.92 4.10
N THR A 100 -4.67 -6.27 4.89
CA THR A 100 -4.83 -4.80 4.93
C THR A 100 -3.49 -4.14 5.14
N LEU A 101 -2.77 -4.50 6.21
CA LEU A 101 -1.46 -3.91 6.51
C LEU A 101 -0.43 -4.19 5.40
N TRP A 102 -0.54 -5.32 4.71
CA TRP A 102 0.34 -5.66 3.60
C TRP A 102 0.16 -4.74 2.39
N VAL A 103 -1.09 -4.37 2.05
CA VAL A 103 -1.39 -3.49 0.90
C VAL A 103 -1.46 -2.00 1.25
N GLU A 104 -1.53 -1.65 2.53
CA GLU A 104 -1.49 -0.25 3.01
C GLU A 104 -0.07 0.26 3.27
N GLY A 105 0.95 -0.60 3.13
CA GLY A 105 2.34 -0.21 3.32
C GLY A 105 2.78 0.87 2.31
N SER A 106 3.73 1.73 2.71
CA SER A 106 4.32 2.75 1.82
C SER A 106 5.07 2.17 0.61
N GLU A 107 5.38 0.88 0.66
CA GLU A 107 6.06 0.10 -0.37
C GLU A 107 5.10 -0.83 -1.13
N ALA A 108 3.80 -0.74 -0.84
CA ALA A 108 2.80 -1.57 -1.48
C ALA A 108 2.65 -1.21 -2.96
N SER A 109 2.41 -2.22 -3.78
CA SER A 109 2.29 -2.09 -5.23
C SER A 109 1.08 -2.87 -5.71
N LEU A 110 0.48 -2.42 -6.81
CA LEU A 110 -0.63 -3.10 -7.48
C LEU A 110 -0.34 -4.58 -7.80
N SER A 111 0.95 -4.95 -7.94
CA SER A 111 1.40 -6.34 -8.12
C SER A 111 1.03 -7.28 -6.97
N GLN A 112 0.75 -6.74 -5.77
CA GLN A 112 0.35 -7.51 -4.59
C GLN A 112 -1.15 -7.81 -4.57
N SER A 113 -1.99 -7.03 -5.26
CA SER A 113 -3.45 -7.11 -5.15
C SER A 113 -4.00 -8.49 -5.51
N LEU A 114 -3.59 -9.03 -6.66
CA LEU A 114 -4.04 -10.36 -7.09
C LEU A 114 -3.48 -11.47 -6.19
N THR A 115 -2.22 -11.36 -5.74
CA THR A 115 -1.65 -12.31 -4.78
C THR A 115 -2.38 -12.29 -3.44
N LEU A 116 -2.85 -11.13 -2.98
CA LEU A 116 -3.67 -11.04 -1.78
C LEU A 116 -5.01 -11.74 -2.00
N MET A 117 -5.66 -11.50 -3.14
CA MET A 117 -6.94 -12.13 -3.46
C MET A 117 -6.80 -13.66 -3.53
N ASP A 118 -5.75 -14.17 -4.19
CA ASP A 118 -5.43 -15.60 -4.25
C ASP A 118 -5.24 -16.19 -2.84
N ALA A 119 -4.42 -15.54 -2.00
CA ALA A 119 -4.17 -15.99 -0.65
C ALA A 119 -5.45 -16.02 0.22
N ILE A 120 -6.33 -15.02 0.06
CA ILE A 120 -7.61 -15.00 0.76
C ILE A 120 -8.54 -16.09 0.21
N LEU A 121 -8.61 -16.31 -1.11
CA LEU A 121 -9.43 -17.39 -1.69
C LEU A 121 -8.98 -18.77 -1.19
N THR A 122 -7.67 -19.05 -1.21
CA THR A 122 -7.11 -20.29 -0.65
C THR A 122 -7.46 -20.42 0.84
N PHE A 123 -7.33 -19.34 1.61
CA PHE A 123 -7.71 -19.34 3.02
C PHE A 123 -9.20 -19.68 3.21
N PHE A 124 -10.10 -19.14 2.38
CA PHE A 124 -11.52 -19.44 2.45
C PHE A 124 -11.81 -20.92 2.19
N GLU A 125 -11.17 -21.50 1.17
CA GLU A 125 -11.32 -22.92 0.83
C GLU A 125 -10.85 -23.82 1.98
N ASP A 126 -9.67 -23.55 2.53
CA ASP A 126 -9.11 -24.27 3.68
C ASP A 126 -10.02 -24.18 4.91
N GLN A 127 -10.49 -22.97 5.24
CA GLN A 127 -11.39 -22.77 6.37
C GLN A 127 -12.76 -23.43 6.13
N LYS A 128 -13.27 -23.44 4.89
CA LYS A 128 -14.51 -24.13 4.56
C LYS A 128 -14.39 -25.63 4.82
N VAL A 129 -13.27 -26.25 4.43
CA VAL A 129 -13.00 -27.67 4.71
C VAL A 129 -12.94 -27.93 6.23
N LEU A 130 -12.24 -27.08 6.97
CA LEU A 130 -12.09 -27.17 8.43
C LEU A 130 -13.44 -27.17 9.17
N TYR A 131 -14.33 -26.23 8.83
CA TYR A 131 -15.60 -26.06 9.55
C TYR A 131 -16.74 -26.95 9.02
N LYS A 132 -16.57 -27.63 7.86
CA LYS A 132 -17.61 -28.49 7.29
C LYS A 132 -17.82 -29.80 8.06
N SER A 133 -16.78 -30.34 8.69
CA SER A 133 -16.82 -31.64 9.35
C SER A 133 -15.75 -31.75 10.46
N GLY A 134 -15.80 -32.82 11.25
CA GLY A 134 -14.82 -33.06 12.32
C GLY A 134 -15.10 -32.29 13.61
N PRO A 135 -14.10 -32.18 14.52
CA PRO A 135 -14.27 -31.57 15.84
C PRO A 135 -14.52 -30.06 15.78
N GLU A 136 -14.04 -29.38 14.73
CA GLU A 136 -14.25 -27.95 14.53
C GLU A 136 -15.54 -27.62 13.79
N LYS A 137 -16.40 -28.61 13.50
CA LYS A 137 -17.61 -28.43 12.68
C LYS A 137 -18.47 -27.26 13.17
N ASP A 138 -18.76 -26.33 12.25
CA ASP A 138 -19.59 -25.17 12.50
C ASP A 138 -20.27 -24.70 11.21
N LEU A 139 -21.56 -25.05 11.07
CA LEU A 139 -22.34 -24.72 9.88
C LEU A 139 -22.56 -23.21 9.73
N ARG A 140 -22.52 -22.44 10.82
CA ARG A 140 -22.65 -20.97 10.76
C ARG A 140 -21.39 -20.37 10.13
N MET A 141 -20.22 -20.83 10.57
CA MET A 141 -18.95 -20.45 9.96
C MET A 141 -18.91 -20.83 8.48
N VAL A 142 -19.33 -22.04 8.10
CA VAL A 142 -19.40 -22.45 6.68
C VAL A 142 -20.26 -21.48 5.87
N HIS A 143 -21.47 -21.15 6.36
CA HIS A 143 -22.34 -20.21 5.67
C HIS A 143 -21.72 -18.80 5.55
N SER A 144 -21.09 -18.29 6.62
CA SER A 144 -20.39 -17.01 6.59
C SER A 144 -19.21 -16.99 5.61
N ILE A 145 -18.46 -18.10 5.54
CA ILE A 145 -17.35 -18.28 4.59
C ILE A 145 -17.89 -18.27 3.16
N GLU A 146 -18.95 -19.00 2.86
CA GLU A 146 -19.56 -19.02 1.52
C GLU A 146 -20.06 -17.64 1.10
N MET A 147 -20.65 -16.87 2.02
CA MET A 147 -21.07 -15.50 1.76
C MET A 147 -19.88 -14.57 1.48
N GLY A 148 -18.81 -14.64 2.27
CA GLY A 148 -17.61 -13.85 2.01
C GLY A 148 -16.91 -14.26 0.71
N TRP A 149 -16.86 -15.57 0.41
CA TRP A 149 -16.29 -16.10 -0.82
C TRP A 149 -17.04 -15.57 -2.03
N PHE A 150 -18.38 -15.60 -2.01
CA PHE A 150 -19.22 -15.08 -3.09
C PHE A 150 -18.95 -13.60 -3.38
N ILE A 151 -18.73 -12.79 -2.34
CA ILE A 151 -18.37 -11.38 -2.51
C ILE A 151 -16.96 -11.24 -3.09
N LEU A 152 -15.99 -12.02 -2.61
CA LEU A 152 -14.63 -11.97 -3.12
C LEU A 152 -14.54 -12.40 -4.58
N ASP A 153 -15.23 -13.49 -4.96
CA ASP A 153 -15.34 -13.99 -6.33
C ASP A 153 -15.91 -12.93 -7.28
N LYS A 154 -16.94 -12.20 -6.85
CA LYS A 154 -17.47 -11.06 -7.59
C LYS A 154 -16.39 -10.00 -7.88
N TYR A 155 -15.57 -9.64 -6.89
CA TYR A 155 -14.51 -8.65 -7.08
C TYR A 155 -13.34 -9.20 -7.91
N TYR A 156 -13.01 -10.48 -7.74
CA TYR A 156 -12.01 -11.18 -8.54
C TYR A 156 -12.40 -11.15 -10.03
N ALA A 157 -13.67 -11.43 -10.35
CA ALA A 157 -14.20 -11.35 -11.71
C ALA A 157 -14.13 -9.93 -12.32
N LEU A 158 -14.15 -8.86 -11.51
CA LEU A 158 -13.96 -7.51 -12.01
C LEU A 158 -12.51 -7.25 -12.44
N VAL A 159 -11.53 -7.95 -11.84
CA VAL A 159 -10.11 -7.80 -12.21
C VAL A 159 -9.87 -8.22 -13.66
N ASP A 160 -10.60 -9.22 -14.15
CA ASP A 160 -10.54 -9.63 -15.56
C ASP A 160 -10.89 -8.50 -16.55
N SER A 161 -11.69 -7.52 -16.12
CA SER A 161 -12.04 -6.36 -16.93
C SER A 161 -10.99 -5.24 -16.90
N THR A 162 -9.99 -5.35 -16.02
CA THR A 162 -8.97 -4.32 -15.77
C THR A 162 -7.56 -4.87 -16.01
N PRO A 163 -7.03 -4.79 -17.25
CA PRO A 163 -5.75 -5.40 -17.63
C PRO A 163 -4.52 -4.94 -16.82
N VAL A 164 -4.63 -3.80 -16.12
CA VAL A 164 -3.54 -3.22 -15.33
C VAL A 164 -3.12 -4.14 -14.17
N TYR A 165 -4.06 -4.88 -13.54
CA TYR A 165 -3.72 -5.84 -12.48
C TYR A 165 -2.89 -7.02 -13.02
N ALA A 166 -3.29 -7.56 -14.18
CA ALA A 166 -2.54 -8.62 -14.86
C ALA A 166 -1.13 -8.14 -15.23
N ALA A 167 -1.02 -6.92 -15.78
CA ALA A 167 0.26 -6.32 -16.09
C ALA A 167 1.12 -6.12 -14.85
N ALA A 168 0.57 -5.61 -13.74
CA ALA A 168 1.31 -5.40 -12.50
C ALA A 168 1.91 -6.70 -11.95
N MET A 169 1.15 -7.79 -11.96
CA MET A 169 1.66 -9.11 -11.56
C MET A 169 2.77 -9.60 -12.49
N LEU A 170 2.58 -9.50 -13.81
CA LEU A 170 3.54 -10.01 -14.79
C LEU A 170 4.83 -9.17 -14.85
N LEU A 171 4.75 -7.87 -14.53
CA LEU A 171 5.88 -6.95 -14.46
C LEU A 171 6.66 -7.07 -13.14
N ASP A 172 6.17 -7.84 -12.16
CA ASP A 172 6.91 -8.13 -10.94
C ASP A 172 8.02 -9.15 -11.21
N PRO A 173 9.31 -8.79 -11.04
CA PRO A 173 10.44 -9.69 -11.30
C PRO A 173 10.44 -10.98 -10.47
N SER A 174 9.80 -10.98 -9.29
CA SER A 174 9.67 -12.16 -8.43
C SER A 174 8.61 -13.16 -8.90
N LYS A 175 7.66 -12.71 -9.73
CA LYS A 175 6.50 -13.49 -10.16
C LYS A 175 6.59 -13.87 -11.64
N ARG A 176 6.57 -12.87 -12.51
CA ARG A 176 6.53 -13.03 -13.98
C ARG A 176 5.43 -14.03 -14.40
N LYS A 177 5.60 -14.71 -15.54
CA LYS A 177 4.69 -15.78 -15.98
C LYS A 177 4.69 -16.99 -15.03
N HIS A 178 5.78 -17.23 -14.30
CA HIS A 178 5.92 -18.37 -13.41
C HIS A 178 4.84 -18.43 -12.33
N TYR A 179 4.39 -17.28 -11.82
CA TYR A 179 3.29 -17.23 -10.86
C TYR A 179 1.99 -17.82 -11.42
N LEU A 180 1.65 -17.51 -12.68
CA LEU A 180 0.46 -18.06 -13.34
C LEU A 180 0.57 -19.58 -13.48
N LEU A 181 1.73 -20.06 -13.96
CA LEU A 181 1.99 -21.48 -14.16
C LEU A 181 1.89 -22.29 -12.87
N GLN A 182 2.26 -21.70 -11.73
CA GLN A 182 2.27 -22.38 -10.44
C GLN A 182 0.90 -22.34 -9.75
N ASN A 183 0.19 -21.22 -9.82
CA ASN A 183 -0.95 -20.96 -8.93
C ASN A 183 -2.30 -20.93 -9.64
N TRP A 184 -2.34 -20.74 -10.97
CA TRP A 184 -3.58 -20.50 -11.70
C TRP A 184 -3.89 -21.63 -12.70
N PRO A 185 -5.17 -21.88 -13.04
CA PRO A 185 -5.56 -22.81 -14.10
C PRO A 185 -5.00 -22.41 -15.47
N GLU A 186 -4.60 -23.39 -16.28
CA GLU A 186 -4.00 -23.18 -17.61
C GLU A 186 -4.89 -22.35 -18.55
N GLU A 187 -6.20 -22.51 -18.43
CA GLU A 187 -7.21 -21.78 -19.22
C GLU A 187 -7.14 -20.25 -19.03
N TRP A 188 -6.60 -19.78 -17.91
CA TRP A 188 -6.53 -18.35 -17.58
C TRP A 188 -5.24 -17.71 -18.08
N HIS A 189 -4.18 -18.50 -18.27
CA HIS A 189 -2.83 -17.99 -18.53
C HIS A 189 -2.77 -17.09 -19.76
N GLN A 190 -3.25 -17.57 -20.90
CA GLN A 190 -3.16 -16.82 -22.16
C GLN A 190 -3.97 -15.53 -22.12
N LYS A 191 -5.19 -15.58 -21.57
CA LYS A 191 -6.06 -14.40 -21.41
C LYS A 191 -5.37 -13.31 -20.58
N THR A 192 -4.72 -13.69 -19.47
CA THR A 192 -4.00 -12.76 -18.59
C THR A 192 -2.78 -12.15 -19.28
N ILE A 193 -2.01 -12.97 -20.00
CA ILE A 193 -0.85 -12.52 -20.78
C ILE A 193 -1.28 -11.55 -21.89
N ASP A 194 -2.33 -11.89 -22.65
CA ASP A 194 -2.86 -11.06 -23.73
C ASP A 194 -3.38 -9.71 -23.22
N ALA A 195 -4.05 -9.70 -22.06
CA ALA A 195 -4.53 -8.48 -21.42
C ALA A 195 -3.36 -7.52 -21.11
N ALA A 196 -2.30 -8.02 -20.47
CA ALA A 196 -1.11 -7.23 -20.16
C ALA A 196 -0.35 -6.80 -21.43
N TYR A 197 -0.18 -7.71 -22.37
CA TYR A 197 0.47 -7.46 -23.65
C TYR A 197 -0.26 -6.37 -24.46
N SER A 198 -1.59 -6.30 -24.37
CA SER A 198 -2.36 -5.26 -25.04
C SER A 198 -2.00 -3.83 -24.57
N ILE A 199 -1.64 -3.65 -23.30
CA ILE A 199 -1.16 -2.36 -22.77
C ILE A 199 0.20 -2.04 -23.37
N TRP A 200 1.12 -3.01 -23.32
CA TRP A 200 2.46 -2.89 -23.89
C TRP A 200 2.41 -2.46 -25.36
N GLN A 201 1.66 -3.19 -26.19
CA GLN A 201 1.58 -2.95 -27.63
C GLN A 201 0.98 -1.57 -27.95
N LYS A 202 -0.09 -1.18 -27.25
CA LYS A 202 -0.82 0.07 -27.52
C LYS A 202 -0.06 1.32 -27.08
N GLN A 203 0.66 1.26 -25.96
CA GLN A 203 1.17 2.47 -25.30
C GLN A 203 2.69 2.57 -25.23
N TYR A 204 3.43 1.45 -25.26
CA TYR A 204 4.85 1.45 -24.91
C TYR A 204 5.77 0.90 -26.00
N ALA A 205 5.31 -0.08 -26.78
CA ALA A 205 6.13 -0.78 -27.77
C ALA A 205 6.75 0.14 -28.84
N HIS A 206 6.11 1.28 -29.13
CA HIS A 206 6.53 2.24 -30.16
C HIS A 206 7.29 3.46 -29.60
N LEU A 207 7.51 3.52 -28.28
CA LEU A 207 8.16 4.67 -27.67
C LEU A 207 9.66 4.72 -28.03
N PRO A 208 10.26 5.91 -28.17
CA PRO A 208 11.70 6.03 -28.37
C PRO A 208 12.45 5.49 -27.14
N HIS A 209 13.64 4.94 -27.37
CA HIS A 209 14.51 4.51 -26.28
C HIS A 209 14.93 5.74 -25.49
N GLU A 210 14.67 5.74 -24.19
CA GLU A 210 15.07 6.82 -23.32
C GLU A 210 16.60 6.78 -23.16
N SER A 211 17.27 7.84 -23.63
CA SER A 211 18.70 8.00 -23.42
C SER A 211 18.92 8.51 -22.01
N LEU A 212 19.21 7.60 -21.08
CA LEU A 212 19.62 7.98 -19.73
C LEU A 212 20.85 8.90 -19.82
N PRO A 213 20.89 10.03 -19.08
CA PRO A 213 22.08 10.86 -19.01
C PRO A 213 23.27 10.00 -18.59
N ALA A 214 24.36 10.05 -19.36
CA ALA A 214 25.60 9.32 -19.10
C ALA A 214 26.22 9.58 -17.70
N ALA A 215 25.72 10.59 -16.98
CA ALA A 215 26.20 11.00 -15.66
C ALA A 215 26.08 9.92 -14.56
N ALA A 216 25.23 8.90 -14.72
CA ALA A 216 25.10 7.82 -13.74
C ALA A 216 26.00 6.59 -14.03
N ALA A 217 26.82 6.61 -15.08
CA ALA A 217 27.77 5.52 -15.39
C ALA A 217 29.20 5.78 -14.88
N ASP A 218 29.53 7.02 -14.49
CA ASP A 218 30.89 7.42 -14.11
C ASP A 218 31.00 7.64 -12.59
N ILE A 219 30.85 6.56 -11.82
CA ILE A 219 31.35 6.50 -10.44
C ILE A 219 32.31 5.32 -10.34
N ASP A 220 33.36 5.28 -11.18
CA ASP A 220 34.62 4.63 -10.78
C ASP A 220 35.87 5.04 -11.59
N THR A 221 35.95 6.27 -12.09
CA THR A 221 37.25 6.85 -12.49
C THR A 221 37.27 8.35 -12.25
N SER A 222 37.35 8.76 -10.99
CA SER A 222 37.77 10.10 -10.61
C SER A 222 39.29 10.22 -10.78
N HIS A 223 39.74 10.54 -12.00
CA HIS A 223 41.00 11.24 -12.19
C HIS A 223 40.73 12.67 -12.67
N PRO A 224 41.01 13.71 -11.85
CA PRO A 224 40.98 15.08 -12.32
C PRO A 224 42.19 15.32 -13.24
N SER A 225 42.04 16.26 -14.18
CA SER A 225 43.02 16.70 -15.20
C SER A 225 43.09 15.86 -16.50
N SER A 226 42.24 16.21 -17.46
CA SER A 226 42.53 15.97 -18.88
C SER A 226 43.08 17.25 -19.53
N LYS A 227 44.40 17.42 -19.47
CA LYS A 227 45.11 18.02 -20.60
C LYS A 227 44.93 17.04 -21.76
N LYS A 228 44.49 17.54 -22.94
CA LYS A 228 44.34 16.80 -24.21
C LYS A 228 45.49 15.79 -24.40
N ARG A 229 45.30 14.55 -23.95
CA ARG A 229 46.25 13.46 -24.15
C ARG A 229 46.19 13.10 -25.63
N ILE A 230 47.30 13.29 -26.34
CA ILE A 230 47.41 12.92 -27.74
C ILE A 230 47.17 11.40 -27.81
N GLU A 231 46.15 11.03 -28.55
CA GLU A 231 45.72 9.65 -28.72
C GLU A 231 46.85 8.84 -29.38
N ASN A 232 47.28 7.74 -28.73
CA ASN A 232 48.40 6.94 -29.23
C ASN A 232 47.90 5.79 -30.15
N GLU A 233 48.82 5.18 -30.89
CA GLU A 233 48.54 4.06 -31.82
C GLU A 233 47.80 2.89 -31.15
N LEU A 234 48.08 2.61 -29.88
CA LEU A 234 47.42 1.56 -29.11
C LEU A 234 45.94 1.89 -28.82
N ASP A 235 45.64 3.15 -28.53
CA ASP A 235 44.26 3.63 -28.33
C ASP A 235 43.44 3.51 -29.63
N ARG A 236 44.08 3.79 -30.78
CA ARG A 236 43.49 3.63 -32.11
C ARG A 236 43.25 2.16 -32.47
N LEU A 237 44.19 1.27 -32.13
CA LEU A 237 44.05 -0.18 -32.30
C LEU A 237 42.94 -0.75 -31.40
N LYS A 238 42.88 -0.33 -30.12
CA LYS A 238 41.81 -0.72 -29.19
C LYS A 238 40.43 -0.30 -29.69
N ARG A 239 40.30 0.90 -30.29
CA ARG A 239 39.04 1.36 -30.88
C ARG A 239 38.67 0.56 -32.13
N ARG A 240 39.64 0.22 -32.98
CA ARG A 240 39.44 -0.65 -34.15
C ARG A 240 39.04 -2.08 -33.80
N LEU A 241 39.59 -2.62 -32.73
CA LEU A 241 39.29 -3.95 -32.21
C LEU A 241 38.06 -3.97 -31.30
N ARG A 242 37.48 -2.79 -30.99
CA ARG A 242 36.25 -2.70 -30.21
C ARG A 242 35.14 -3.32 -31.03
N VAL A 243 34.72 -4.50 -30.60
CA VAL A 243 33.56 -5.19 -31.16
C VAL A 243 32.37 -4.26 -30.99
N GLN A 244 31.75 -3.87 -32.10
CA GLN A 244 30.46 -3.21 -32.07
C GLN A 244 29.48 -4.19 -31.41
N PRO A 245 28.74 -3.79 -30.38
CA PRO A 245 27.68 -4.63 -29.87
C PRO A 245 26.76 -4.98 -31.05
N THR A 246 26.53 -6.27 -31.26
CA THR A 246 25.48 -6.73 -32.18
C THR A 246 24.21 -6.00 -31.80
N SER A 247 23.42 -5.52 -32.76
CA SER A 247 22.09 -4.97 -32.50
C SER A 247 21.40 -5.92 -31.53
N GLN A 248 21.22 -5.47 -30.30
CA GLN A 248 20.61 -6.25 -29.23
C GLN A 248 19.30 -6.76 -29.85
N GLU A 249 19.15 -8.09 -30.00
CA GLU A 249 17.82 -8.66 -30.23
C GLU A 249 16.90 -7.99 -29.20
N ASP A 250 15.68 -7.60 -29.59
CA ASP A 250 14.77 -6.79 -28.76
C ASP A 250 14.43 -7.50 -27.42
N GLU A 251 15.38 -7.52 -26.48
CA GLU A 251 15.27 -8.02 -25.11
C GLU A 251 14.28 -7.16 -24.31
N ASP A 252 14.02 -5.95 -24.81
CA ASP A 252 13.00 -5.01 -24.33
C ASP A 252 11.58 -5.38 -24.77
N THR A 253 11.34 -6.65 -25.12
CA THR A 253 9.98 -7.14 -25.36
C THR A 253 9.36 -7.62 -24.05
N PHE A 254 8.10 -7.23 -23.83
CA PHE A 254 7.30 -7.73 -22.71
C PHE A 254 7.34 -9.27 -22.62
N THR A 255 7.27 -9.96 -23.76
CA THR A 255 7.34 -11.42 -23.86
C THR A 255 8.67 -11.99 -23.39
N ALA A 256 9.81 -11.39 -23.75
CA ALA A 256 11.10 -11.87 -23.28
C ALA A 256 11.24 -11.72 -21.75
N PHE A 257 10.73 -10.62 -21.19
CA PHE A 257 10.76 -10.39 -19.74
C PHE A 257 9.95 -11.43 -18.95
N ILE A 258 8.71 -11.71 -19.36
CA ILE A 258 7.82 -12.60 -18.59
C ILE A 258 8.27 -14.07 -18.61
N GLU A 259 8.98 -14.51 -19.65
CA GLU A 259 9.50 -15.88 -19.80
C GLU A 259 10.83 -16.10 -19.07
N ASP A 260 11.56 -15.02 -18.77
CA ASP A 260 12.85 -15.10 -18.08
C ASP A 260 12.68 -15.46 -16.58
N LYS A 261 13.75 -15.89 -15.94
CA LYS A 261 13.75 -16.44 -14.58
C LYS A 261 13.28 -15.45 -13.53
N THR A 262 12.60 -15.94 -12.49
CA THR A 262 12.20 -15.12 -11.34
C THR A 262 13.41 -14.67 -10.53
N ILE A 263 13.27 -13.51 -9.89
CA ILE A 263 14.29 -12.88 -9.04
C ILE A 263 13.80 -12.90 -7.60
N ASP A 264 14.65 -13.34 -6.69
CA ASP A 264 14.38 -13.29 -5.26
C ASP A 264 14.55 -11.84 -4.75
N LEU A 265 13.45 -11.09 -4.77
CA LEU A 265 13.42 -9.70 -4.30
C LEU A 265 13.49 -9.62 -2.77
N ASP A 266 13.06 -10.65 -2.04
CA ASP A 266 13.11 -10.70 -0.57
C ASP A 266 14.56 -10.80 -0.09
N ALA A 267 15.38 -11.61 -0.77
CA ALA A 267 16.82 -11.68 -0.52
C ALA A 267 17.53 -10.34 -0.80
N LEU A 268 17.06 -9.60 -1.81
CA LEU A 268 17.59 -8.29 -2.18
C LEU A 268 17.02 -7.14 -1.33
N LYS A 269 15.95 -7.38 -0.56
CA LYS A 269 15.23 -6.39 0.25
C LYS A 269 14.82 -5.15 -0.55
N ILE A 270 14.31 -5.36 -1.76
CA ILE A 270 13.83 -4.29 -2.64
C ILE A 270 12.43 -4.60 -3.16
N THR A 271 11.65 -3.56 -3.41
CA THR A 271 10.33 -3.70 -4.04
C THR A 271 10.45 -3.96 -5.55
N PRO A 272 9.41 -4.51 -6.20
CA PRO A 272 9.38 -4.62 -7.65
C PRO A 272 9.60 -3.28 -8.34
N LEU A 273 9.02 -2.19 -7.81
CA LEU A 273 9.23 -0.85 -8.35
C LEU A 273 10.69 -0.40 -8.21
N GLN A 274 11.30 -0.58 -7.02
CA GLN A 274 12.71 -0.24 -6.80
C GLN A 274 13.63 -0.99 -7.77
N TRP A 275 13.35 -2.27 -8.06
CA TRP A 275 14.09 -3.03 -9.06
C TRP A 275 14.06 -2.38 -10.45
N TRP A 276 12.89 -1.91 -10.89
CA TRP A 276 12.75 -1.18 -12.17
C TRP A 276 13.37 0.22 -12.17
N LEU A 277 13.57 0.83 -10.99
CA LEU A 277 14.24 2.12 -10.87
C LEU A 277 15.77 2.00 -10.99
N VAL A 278 16.35 0.81 -10.84
CA VAL A 278 17.79 0.56 -10.94
C VAL A 278 18.31 0.92 -12.35
N PRO A 279 19.36 1.74 -12.49
CA PRO A 279 19.85 2.22 -13.80
C PRO A 279 20.19 1.08 -14.78
N GLU A 280 20.73 -0.03 -14.30
CA GLU A 280 21.06 -1.21 -15.11
C GLU A 280 19.81 -1.81 -15.75
N GLN A 281 18.70 -1.89 -15.01
CA GLN A 281 17.44 -2.42 -15.53
C GLN A 281 16.81 -1.47 -16.53
N ARG A 282 16.87 -0.15 -16.28
CA ARG A 282 16.40 0.84 -17.26
C ARG A 282 17.20 0.82 -18.56
N ARG A 283 18.52 0.57 -18.49
CA ARG A 283 19.37 0.38 -19.67
C ARG A 283 19.04 -0.90 -20.42
N ARG A 284 18.75 -1.99 -19.70
CA ARG A 284 18.37 -3.29 -20.30
C ARG A 284 16.98 -3.24 -20.95
N TYR A 285 16.06 -2.48 -20.36
CA TYR A 285 14.65 -2.43 -20.74
C TYR A 285 14.19 -0.98 -21.02
N PRO A 286 14.69 -0.31 -22.09
CA PRO A 286 14.49 1.12 -22.32
C PRO A 286 13.02 1.56 -22.52
N ARG A 287 12.11 0.69 -22.97
CA ARG A 287 10.67 0.98 -23.06
C ARG A 287 9.90 0.26 -21.96
N LEU A 288 10.23 -0.99 -21.66
CA LEU A 288 9.46 -1.80 -20.71
C LEU A 288 9.55 -1.25 -19.28
N HIS A 289 10.68 -0.67 -18.87
CA HIS A 289 10.78 -0.04 -17.55
C HIS A 289 9.77 1.11 -17.36
N ARG A 290 9.40 1.82 -18.44
CA ARG A 290 8.42 2.92 -18.37
C ARG A 290 7.02 2.38 -18.08
N MET A 291 6.64 1.27 -18.73
CA MET A 291 5.40 0.57 -18.42
C MET A 291 5.40 0.06 -16.98
N ALA A 292 6.51 -0.55 -16.56
CA ALA A 292 6.66 -1.08 -15.22
C ALA A 292 6.55 0.00 -14.14
N ILE A 293 7.26 1.12 -14.29
CA ILE A 293 7.19 2.24 -13.35
C ILE A 293 5.76 2.77 -13.27
N ASN A 294 5.13 3.06 -14.41
CA ASN A 294 3.78 3.64 -14.45
C ASN A 294 2.72 2.75 -13.79
N ILE A 295 2.84 1.43 -13.94
CA ILE A 295 1.87 0.46 -13.41
C ILE A 295 2.18 0.13 -11.95
N LEU A 296 3.44 -0.14 -11.60
CA LEU A 296 3.83 -0.55 -10.26
C LEU A 296 3.81 0.60 -9.25
N SER A 297 3.84 1.86 -9.71
CA SER A 297 3.65 3.05 -8.86
C SER A 297 2.18 3.31 -8.51
N ILE A 298 1.23 2.57 -9.08
CA ILE A 298 -0.19 2.69 -8.72
C ILE A 298 -0.37 2.09 -7.33
N ALA A 299 -0.86 2.90 -6.39
CA ALA A 299 -1.20 2.43 -5.06
C ALA A 299 -2.34 1.39 -5.13
N PRO A 300 -2.22 0.24 -4.47
CA PRO A 300 -3.28 -0.79 -4.46
C PRO A 300 -4.49 -0.41 -3.60
N SER A 301 -4.40 0.65 -2.79
CA SER A 301 -5.42 1.09 -1.84
C SER A 301 -5.50 2.63 -1.78
N SER A 302 -6.69 3.15 -1.42
CA SER A 302 -6.91 4.57 -1.10
C SER A 302 -6.40 4.97 0.29
N ALA A 303 -5.83 4.04 1.06
CA ALA A 303 -5.39 4.27 2.43
C ALA A 303 -4.29 5.35 2.54
N GLU A 304 -3.37 5.47 1.58
CA GLU A 304 -2.32 6.50 1.61
C GLU A 304 -2.94 7.92 1.52
N PRO A 305 -3.82 8.23 0.55
CA PRO A 305 -4.62 9.46 0.57
C PRO A 305 -5.43 9.66 1.86
N GLU A 306 -6.08 8.61 2.38
CA GLU A 306 -6.87 8.70 3.62
C GLU A 306 -6.02 9.01 4.86
N GLN A 307 -4.79 8.47 4.92
CA GLN A 307 -3.83 8.79 5.97
C GLN A 307 -3.40 10.26 5.89
N GLN A 308 -3.17 10.78 4.68
CA GLN A 308 -2.89 12.20 4.47
C GLN A 308 -4.07 13.07 4.88
N PHE A 309 -5.31 12.72 4.52
CA PHE A 309 -6.51 13.46 4.96
C PHE A 309 -6.71 13.42 6.48
N SER A 310 -6.39 12.29 7.11
CA SER A 310 -6.41 12.15 8.58
C SER A 310 -5.32 13.00 9.24
N GLY A 311 -4.17 13.20 8.59
CA GLY A 311 -3.14 14.16 8.96
C GLY A 311 -3.63 15.59 8.82
N ALA A 312 -4.17 15.95 7.67
CA ALA A 312 -4.73 17.27 7.37
C ALA A 312 -5.82 17.70 8.37
N ARG A 313 -6.62 16.75 8.90
CA ARG A 313 -7.59 17.04 9.96
C ARG A 313 -6.97 17.47 11.30
N ARG A 314 -5.70 17.13 11.55
CA ARG A 314 -4.94 17.67 12.70
C ARG A 314 -4.41 19.07 12.40
N THR A 315 -4.02 19.32 11.14
CA THR A 315 -3.60 20.64 10.65
C THR A 315 -4.75 21.65 10.72
N GLN A 316 -5.94 21.26 10.23
CA GLN A 316 -7.18 22.04 10.29
C GLN A 316 -8.12 21.43 11.34
N SER A 317 -7.80 21.66 12.62
CA SER A 317 -8.73 21.31 13.71
C SER A 317 -10.02 22.12 13.61
N TRP A 318 -11.11 21.62 14.21
CA TRP A 318 -12.41 22.29 14.21
C TRP A 318 -12.37 23.74 14.72
N ASP A 319 -11.38 24.07 15.55
CA ASP A 319 -11.18 25.41 16.12
C ASP A 319 -10.30 26.32 15.24
N ARG A 320 -9.61 25.78 14.22
CA ARG A 320 -8.74 26.51 13.29
C ARG A 320 -9.39 26.67 11.92
N LEU A 321 -10.48 27.43 11.86
CA LEU A 321 -11.29 27.63 10.64
C LEU A 321 -10.74 28.69 9.65
N ARG A 322 -9.51 29.17 9.81
CA ARG A 322 -8.96 30.27 8.98
C ARG A 322 -8.00 29.84 7.87
N LEU A 323 -7.72 28.55 7.71
CA LEU A 323 -6.84 28.07 6.65
C LEU A 323 -7.64 27.84 5.36
N SER A 324 -7.23 28.49 4.26
CA SER A 324 -7.82 28.25 2.95
C SER A 324 -7.46 26.83 2.44
N PRO A 325 -8.29 26.21 1.58
CA PRO A 325 -7.98 24.92 0.98
C PRO A 325 -6.63 24.89 0.24
N GLU A 326 -6.26 25.99 -0.42
CA GLU A 326 -4.99 26.14 -1.14
C GLU A 326 -3.79 26.11 -0.18
N ASN A 327 -3.88 26.80 0.95
CA ASN A 327 -2.80 26.81 1.95
C ASN A 327 -2.70 25.48 2.69
N LEU A 328 -3.82 24.79 2.90
CA LEU A 328 -3.82 23.42 3.41
C LEU A 328 -3.10 22.47 2.44
N GLN A 329 -3.40 22.54 1.14
CA GLN A 329 -2.73 21.74 0.12
C GLN A 329 -1.22 22.00 0.11
N ARG A 330 -0.78 23.26 0.12
CA ARG A 330 0.65 23.62 0.17
C ARG A 330 1.34 23.02 1.39
N LEU A 331 0.72 23.14 2.57
CA LEU A 331 1.29 22.64 3.82
C LEU A 331 1.42 21.10 3.83
N GLU A 332 0.39 20.38 3.38
CA GLU A 332 0.44 18.92 3.28
C GLU A 332 1.49 18.45 2.26
N CYS A 333 1.62 19.12 1.09
CA CYS A 333 2.66 18.82 0.10
C CYS A 333 4.07 19.07 0.66
N MET A 334 4.30 20.24 1.28
CA MET A 334 5.59 20.57 1.90
C MET A 334 5.93 19.57 3.01
N GLY A 335 4.99 19.25 3.89
CA GLY A 335 5.16 18.25 4.93
C GLY A 335 5.55 16.89 4.38
N ASN A 336 4.91 16.44 3.30
CA ASN A 336 5.27 15.21 2.61
C ASN A 336 6.68 15.25 2.03
N TRP A 337 7.06 16.34 1.35
CA TRP A 337 8.39 16.49 0.74
C TRP A 337 9.51 16.54 1.78
N PHE A 338 9.30 17.21 2.91
CA PHE A 338 10.23 17.19 4.04
C PHE A 338 10.35 15.77 4.64
N ALA A 339 9.22 15.10 4.88
CA ALA A 339 9.22 13.74 5.43
C ALA A 339 9.96 12.74 4.52
N ARG A 340 9.83 12.91 3.19
CA ARG A 340 10.51 12.09 2.18
C ARG A 340 11.92 12.58 1.83
N LYS A 341 12.42 13.62 2.50
CA LYS A 341 13.74 14.24 2.25
C LYS A 341 13.97 14.62 0.79
N LEU A 342 12.89 14.97 0.08
CA LEU A 342 12.96 15.50 -1.28
C LEU A 342 13.45 16.95 -1.28
N ILE A 343 13.40 17.59 -0.11
CA ILE A 343 13.81 18.96 0.15
C ILE A 343 14.74 18.92 1.37
N SER A 344 15.91 19.54 1.24
CA SER A 344 16.88 19.69 2.33
C SER A 344 16.58 20.98 3.13
N SER A 345 16.73 20.93 4.45
CA SER A 345 16.46 22.07 5.33
C SER A 345 17.42 23.25 5.11
N GLU A 346 18.60 23.01 4.52
CA GLU A 346 19.62 24.05 4.29
C GLU A 346 19.35 24.86 3.02
N GLU A 347 18.98 24.21 1.91
CA GLU A 347 18.68 24.92 0.65
C GLU A 347 17.41 25.78 0.78
N GLN A 348 16.44 25.36 1.60
CA GLN A 348 15.22 26.13 1.81
C GLN A 348 15.31 27.23 2.86
N LEU A 349 16.13 27.12 3.91
CA LEU A 349 16.35 28.28 4.78
C LEU A 349 16.99 29.42 3.98
N ALA A 350 17.91 29.08 3.07
CA ALA A 350 18.52 30.05 2.16
C ALA A 350 17.50 30.63 1.15
N MET A 351 16.73 29.80 0.46
CA MET A 351 15.74 30.29 -0.52
C MET A 351 14.53 30.98 0.12
N MET A 352 14.10 30.61 1.32
CA MET A 352 13.04 31.30 2.05
C MET A 352 13.53 32.63 2.64
N VAL A 353 14.80 32.72 3.07
CA VAL A 353 15.42 34.00 3.44
C VAL A 353 15.54 34.90 2.21
N GLU A 354 16.05 34.41 1.09
CA GLU A 354 16.12 35.18 -0.17
C GLU A 354 14.74 35.61 -0.68
N ALA A 355 13.73 34.75 -0.61
CA ALA A 355 12.37 35.10 -1.06
C ALA A 355 11.67 36.12 -0.15
N VAL A 356 11.95 36.11 1.16
CA VAL A 356 11.44 37.12 2.10
C VAL A 356 12.21 38.44 1.95
N GLU A 357 13.53 38.40 1.75
CA GLU A 357 14.35 39.59 1.47
C GLU A 357 13.96 40.26 0.14
N MET A 358 13.60 39.49 -0.90
CA MET A 358 13.13 40.03 -2.18
C MET A 358 11.72 40.67 -2.11
N ASP A 359 10.82 40.16 -1.26
CA ASP A 359 9.50 40.77 -1.04
C ASP A 359 9.59 42.06 -0.19
N ASP A 360 10.56 42.14 0.74
CA ASP A 360 10.83 43.35 1.52
C ASP A 360 11.58 44.42 0.69
N GLU A 361 12.47 44.05 -0.24
CA GLU A 361 13.13 45.00 -1.15
C GLU A 361 12.20 45.54 -2.25
N MET A 362 11.13 44.83 -2.63
CA MET A 362 10.12 45.35 -3.57
C MET A 362 9.05 46.25 -2.92
N ASN A 363 9.08 46.43 -1.60
CA ASN A 363 8.12 47.25 -0.85
C ASN A 363 8.75 48.49 -0.18
N ILE A 364 10.00 48.84 -0.51
CA ILE A 364 10.70 50.02 0.01
C ILE A 364 11.21 50.86 -1.18
N ASP A 365 10.33 51.71 -1.70
CA ASP A 365 10.58 53.00 -2.39
C ASP A 365 9.20 53.47 -2.93
N PHE A 366 8.56 54.53 -2.43
CA PHE A 366 9.08 55.89 -2.29
C PHE A 366 8.25 56.69 -1.27
N ASP A 367 8.95 57.42 -0.42
CA ASP A 367 8.45 58.36 0.58
C ASP A 367 7.67 59.55 0.00
N GLU A 368 6.78 60.04 0.86
CA GLU A 368 6.24 61.40 0.90
C GLU A 368 7.35 62.45 0.71
N GLU A 369 7.20 63.34 -0.28
CA GLU A 369 7.70 64.72 -0.17
C GLU A 369 6.80 65.68 -0.96
N GLY A 370 6.27 66.69 -0.28
CA GLY A 370 5.53 67.78 -0.92
C GLY A 370 4.63 68.60 0.01
N TRP A 371 5.22 69.27 1.01
CA TRP A 371 4.64 70.50 1.56
C TRP A 371 5.07 71.67 0.68
N ASP A 372 4.13 72.39 0.05
CA ASP A 372 4.00 73.86 0.09
C ASP A 372 3.05 74.42 -1.00
N VAL A 373 2.23 75.39 -0.55
CA VAL A 373 1.25 76.29 -1.21
C VAL A 373 -0.17 75.78 -1.44
#